data_AF-A0A940L1Q0-F1
#
_entry.id   AF-A0A940L1Q0-F1
#
_cell.length_a   1.000
_cell.length_b   1.000
_cell.length_c   1.000
_cell.angle_alpha   90.00
_cell.angle_beta   90.00
_cell.angle_gamma   90.00
#
_symmetry.space_group_name_H-M   'P 1'
#
loop_
_entity.id
_entity.type
_entity.pdbx_description
1 polymer ?
#
loop_
_entity_poly.entity_id
_entity_poly.type
_entity_poly.pdbx_seq_one_letter_code
_entity_poly.pdbx_strand_id
1 'polypeptide(L)'
;MNVRTARLLTNALAGTCGVLALFAIVQYAGFGRGYGWASDPEGETGRPQIGTIDNKPVQLPPASAFASIEEHPLFNEDRQPTPVSASEGGAEDTPPPSPLNIALTGVILDAANNVRIAMVQDKTRNQAIALRVGMPLEGEQASWTLVDVKPRGVVFKSAANETTEVELETSVVQPPAPKSPPRAPARSATPPGKTPPGTPGKGAVTGAKGDAANNNAAGNSADLARRIEERRRQMREDAERLRNGGNKPASEKK
;
A
#
# COMPACT_ATOMS: atom_id res chain seq x y z
N MET A 1 -60.78 -4.63 -54.74
CA MET A 1 -60.72 -4.88 -53.27
C MET A 1 -62.10 -5.33 -52.78
N ASN A 2 -62.17 -6.46 -52.07
CA ASN A 2 -63.44 -6.97 -51.57
C ASN A 2 -63.94 -6.10 -50.41
N VAL A 3 -65.14 -5.54 -50.57
CA VAL A 3 -65.78 -4.62 -49.60
C VAL A 3 -65.95 -5.28 -48.22
N ARG A 4 -66.15 -6.60 -48.20
CA ARG A 4 -66.21 -7.40 -46.98
C ARG A 4 -64.87 -7.45 -46.24
N THR A 5 -63.78 -7.62 -46.98
CA THR A 5 -62.42 -7.65 -46.43
C THR A 5 -62.02 -6.28 -45.88
N ALA A 6 -62.39 -5.19 -46.56
CA ALA A 6 -62.15 -3.83 -46.08
C ALA A 6 -62.91 -3.50 -44.79
N ARG A 7 -64.17 -3.94 -44.67
CA ARG A 7 -64.97 -3.77 -43.44
C ARG A 7 -64.42 -4.59 -42.27
N LEU A 8 -63.99 -5.83 -42.53
CA LEU A 8 -63.35 -6.68 -41.50
C LEU A 8 -62.05 -6.06 -41.00
N LEU A 9 -61.20 -5.57 -41.89
CA LEU A 9 -59.95 -4.88 -41.53
C LEU A 9 -60.22 -3.61 -40.71
N THR A 10 -61.22 -2.82 -41.10
CA THR A 10 -61.57 -1.57 -40.38
C THR A 10 -62.06 -1.88 -38.98
N ASN A 11 -62.93 -2.88 -38.80
CA ASN A 11 -63.44 -3.27 -37.50
C ASN A 11 -62.34 -3.89 -36.61
N ALA A 12 -61.45 -4.69 -37.19
CA ALA A 12 -60.29 -5.24 -36.49
C ALA A 12 -59.38 -4.12 -36.00
N LEU A 13 -59.04 -3.16 -36.88
CA LEU A 13 -58.18 -2.04 -36.53
C LEU A 13 -58.81 -1.12 -35.47
N ALA A 14 -60.11 -0.83 -35.60
CA ALA A 14 -60.87 -0.06 -34.62
C ALA A 14 -60.88 -0.75 -33.24
N GLY A 15 -61.06 -2.08 -33.22
CA GLY A 15 -60.96 -2.87 -31.99
C GLY A 15 -59.58 -2.80 -31.36
N THR A 16 -58.52 -2.98 -32.15
CA THR A 16 -57.14 -2.88 -31.65
C THR A 16 -56.81 -1.49 -31.11
N CYS A 17 -57.22 -0.42 -31.81
CA CYS A 17 -57.08 0.95 -31.34
C CYS A 17 -57.82 1.18 -30.01
N GLY A 18 -59.04 0.65 -29.86
CA GLY A 18 -59.80 0.74 -28.61
C GLY A 18 -59.07 0.09 -27.44
N VAL A 19 -58.51 -1.10 -27.63
CA VAL A 19 -57.73 -1.81 -26.60
C VAL A 19 -56.48 -1.04 -26.21
N LEU A 20 -55.73 -0.51 -27.19
CA LEU A 20 -54.53 0.29 -26.92
C LEU A 20 -54.86 1.60 -26.20
N ALA A 21 -55.96 2.27 -26.54
CA ALA A 21 -56.41 3.47 -25.86
C ALA A 21 -56.77 3.18 -24.39
N LEU A 22 -57.48 2.08 -24.13
CA LEU A 22 -57.80 1.66 -22.77
C LEU A 22 -56.54 1.36 -21.96
N PHE A 23 -55.57 0.64 -22.57
CA PHE A 23 -54.29 0.36 -21.93
C PHE A 23 -53.52 1.65 -21.60
N ALA A 24 -53.53 2.64 -22.49
CA ALA A 24 -52.91 3.94 -22.25
C ALA A 24 -53.57 4.69 -21.07
N ILE A 25 -54.89 4.62 -20.92
CA ILE A 25 -55.61 5.21 -19.77
C ILE A 25 -55.19 4.54 -18.46
N VAL A 26 -55.08 3.21 -18.44
CA VAL A 26 -54.63 2.45 -17.25
C VAL A 26 -53.20 2.84 -16.86
N GLN A 27 -52.29 2.94 -17.83
CA GLN A 27 -50.91 3.40 -17.59
C GLN A 27 -50.87 4.88 -17.13
N TYR A 28 -51.73 5.74 -17.68
CA TYR A 28 -51.84 7.14 -17.27
C TYR A 28 -52.32 7.28 -15.82
N ALA A 29 -53.28 6.45 -15.41
CA ALA A 29 -53.77 6.32 -14.04
C ALA A 29 -52.71 5.79 -13.05
N GLY A 30 -51.49 5.50 -13.51
CA GLY A 30 -50.37 5.14 -12.65
C GLY A 30 -50.30 3.65 -12.30
N PHE A 31 -51.17 2.82 -12.88
CA PHE A 31 -50.98 1.38 -12.85
C PHE A 31 -49.63 1.06 -13.52
N GLY A 32 -48.75 0.33 -12.83
CA GLY A 32 -47.40 0.03 -13.31
C GLY A 32 -46.31 1.07 -12.95
N ARG A 33 -46.64 2.21 -12.31
CA ARG A 33 -45.64 3.13 -11.74
C ARG A 33 -45.13 2.68 -10.36
N GLY A 34 -45.01 1.37 -10.16
CA GLY A 34 -44.73 0.72 -8.88
C GLY A 34 -43.30 0.87 -8.36
N TYR A 35 -42.57 1.91 -8.76
CA TYR A 35 -41.29 2.25 -8.13
C TYR A 35 -41.54 3.36 -7.10
N GLY A 36 -41.83 2.93 -5.88
CA GLY A 36 -41.58 3.77 -4.71
C GLY A 36 -40.10 3.65 -4.36
N TRP A 37 -39.51 4.73 -3.86
CA TRP A 37 -38.28 4.59 -3.09
C TRP A 37 -38.60 3.66 -1.92
N ALA A 38 -37.78 2.63 -1.71
CA ALA A 38 -37.90 1.83 -0.51
C ALA A 38 -37.78 2.79 0.68
N SER A 39 -38.81 2.84 1.52
CA SER A 39 -38.71 3.51 2.81
C SER A 39 -37.50 2.92 3.53
N ASP A 40 -36.68 3.79 4.11
CA ASP A 40 -35.54 3.34 4.92
C ASP A 40 -36.10 2.36 5.96
N PRO A 41 -35.58 1.13 6.07
CA PRO A 41 -36.05 0.20 7.08
C PRO A 41 -35.77 0.82 8.44
N GLU A 42 -36.82 1.36 9.08
CA GLU A 42 -36.82 1.68 10.50
C GLU A 42 -36.47 0.40 11.25
N GLY A 43 -35.18 0.21 11.55
CA GLY A 43 -34.70 -0.97 12.27
C GLY A 43 -33.50 -1.70 11.68
N GLU A 44 -32.77 -1.19 10.69
CA GLU A 44 -31.42 -1.72 10.40
C GLU A 44 -30.43 -1.31 11.52
N THR A 45 -30.47 -2.05 12.63
CA THR A 45 -29.61 -1.94 13.82
C THR A 45 -28.13 -2.27 13.57
N GLY A 46 -27.67 -2.23 12.32
CA GLY A 46 -26.32 -2.66 11.92
C GLY A 46 -25.58 -1.71 10.98
N ARG A 47 -26.19 -0.61 10.52
CA ARG A 47 -25.45 0.42 9.78
C ARG A 47 -24.81 1.38 10.78
N PRO A 48 -23.50 1.70 10.67
CA PRO A 48 -22.96 2.82 11.43
C PRO A 48 -23.77 4.04 11.01
N GLN A 49 -24.55 4.57 11.95
CA GLN A 49 -25.35 5.77 11.78
C GLN A 49 -24.44 6.80 11.10
N ILE A 50 -24.75 7.15 9.85
CA ILE A 50 -24.09 8.27 9.18
C ILE A 50 -24.32 9.44 10.14
N GLY A 51 -23.23 9.90 10.76
CA GLY A 51 -23.29 10.73 11.96
C GLY A 51 -24.32 11.83 11.80
N THR A 52 -25.18 11.97 12.80
CA THR A 52 -26.18 13.03 12.83
C THR A 52 -25.47 14.36 12.61
N ILE A 53 -25.80 15.06 11.52
CA ILE A 53 -25.20 16.35 11.20
C ILE A 53 -25.57 17.29 12.33
N ASP A 54 -24.56 17.74 13.09
CA ASP A 54 -24.75 18.72 14.13
C ASP A 54 -25.10 20.06 13.47
N ASN A 55 -26.38 20.42 13.52
CA ASN A 55 -26.90 21.67 12.98
C ASN A 55 -26.75 22.83 13.98
N LYS A 56 -26.03 22.64 15.09
CA LYS A 56 -25.76 23.74 16.02
C LYS A 56 -24.89 24.80 15.33
N PRO A 57 -25.25 26.08 15.44
CA PRO A 57 -24.40 27.15 14.92
C PRO A 57 -23.05 27.10 15.66
N VAL A 58 -21.97 26.98 14.91
CA VAL A 58 -20.60 27.02 15.44
C VAL A 58 -20.38 28.40 16.06
N GLN A 59 -20.21 28.44 17.38
CA GLN A 59 -19.85 29.67 18.09
C GLN A 59 -18.34 29.88 17.96
N LEU A 60 -17.95 30.88 17.17
CA LEU A 60 -16.53 31.23 17.06
C LEU A 60 -16.06 31.87 18.38
N PRO A 61 -14.85 31.50 18.87
CA PRO A 61 -14.20 32.21 19.97
C PRO A 61 -14.04 33.71 19.67
N PRO A 62 -13.90 34.56 20.70
CA PRO A 62 -13.62 35.99 20.51
C PRO A 62 -12.31 36.19 19.73
N ALA A 63 -12.23 37.27 18.93
CA ALA A 63 -11.07 37.55 18.06
C ALA A 63 -9.72 37.55 18.80
N SER A 64 -9.70 37.95 20.07
CA SER A 64 -8.51 37.91 20.92
C SER A 64 -7.91 36.51 21.10
N ALA A 65 -8.71 35.45 20.95
CA ALA A 65 -8.23 34.07 21.00
C ALA A 65 -7.32 33.71 19.80
N PHE A 66 -7.33 34.53 18.75
CA PHE A 66 -6.53 34.34 17.54
C PHE A 66 -5.36 35.34 17.43
N ALA A 67 -5.12 36.17 18.46
CA ALA A 67 -4.07 37.20 18.43
C ALA A 67 -2.67 36.61 18.13
N SER A 68 -2.33 35.45 18.71
CA SER A 68 -1.06 34.78 18.42
C SER A 68 -0.92 34.38 16.94
N ILE A 69 -2.02 34.06 16.25
CA ILE A 69 -1.98 33.72 14.81
C ILE A 69 -1.76 34.98 13.98
N GLU A 70 -2.35 36.12 14.38
CA GLU A 70 -2.14 37.40 13.71
C GLU A 70 -0.71 37.94 13.88
N GLU A 71 -0.09 37.69 15.04
CA GLU A 71 1.29 38.10 15.33
C GLU A 71 2.34 37.29 14.56
N HIS A 72 2.00 36.08 14.10
CA HIS A 72 2.90 35.23 13.34
C HIS A 72 2.69 35.40 11.82
N PRO A 73 3.74 35.76 11.06
CA PRO A 73 3.62 35.82 9.60
C PRO A 73 3.34 34.42 9.05
N LEU A 74 2.33 34.31 8.18
CA LEU A 74 1.93 33.04 7.54
C LEU A 74 3.06 32.36 6.75
N PHE A 75 4.03 33.16 6.33
CA PHE A 75 5.22 32.71 5.63
C PHE A 75 6.45 33.19 6.37
N ASN A 76 7.39 32.29 6.59
CA ASN A 76 8.75 32.69 6.92
C ASN A 76 9.29 33.54 5.77
N GLU A 77 10.03 34.61 6.08
CA GLU A 77 10.72 35.44 5.07
C GLU A 77 11.56 34.58 4.12
N ASP A 78 12.19 33.55 4.66
CA ASP A 78 13.03 32.61 3.93
C ASP A 78 12.25 31.57 3.10
N ARG A 79 10.91 31.53 3.23
CA ARG A 79 9.98 30.55 2.60
C ARG A 79 10.39 29.09 2.77
N GLN A 80 11.23 28.80 3.76
CA GLN A 80 11.62 27.46 4.14
C GLN A 80 10.70 26.99 5.28
N PRO A 81 10.35 25.69 5.32
CA PRO A 81 9.64 25.12 6.45
C PRO A 81 10.48 25.32 7.73
N THR A 82 9.86 25.82 8.80
CA THR A 82 10.52 25.91 10.11
C THR A 82 10.88 24.49 10.54
N PRO A 83 12.15 24.19 10.84
CA PRO A 83 12.51 22.88 11.36
C PRO A 83 11.75 22.67 12.68
N VAL A 84 11.06 21.55 12.80
CA VAL A 84 10.47 21.11 14.07
C VAL A 84 11.61 20.90 15.06
N SER A 85 11.83 21.87 15.96
CA SER A 85 12.70 21.66 17.10
C SER A 85 12.08 20.55 17.95
N ALA A 86 12.75 19.41 18.03
CA ALA A 86 12.40 18.27 18.89
C ALA A 86 12.57 18.61 20.40
N SER A 87 12.23 19.83 20.81
CA SER A 87 12.46 20.36 22.15
C SER A 87 11.21 21.05 22.71
N GLU A 88 10.02 20.58 22.31
CA GLU A 88 8.78 20.71 23.10
C GLU A 88 8.13 19.33 23.22
N GLY A 89 8.91 18.41 23.77
CA GLY A 89 8.53 17.06 24.12
C GLY A 89 9.46 16.61 25.23
N GLY A 90 9.35 17.24 26.40
CA GLY A 90 10.09 16.86 27.59
C GLY A 90 9.63 15.47 28.06
N ALA A 91 10.30 14.45 27.55
CA ALA A 91 10.43 13.16 28.21
C ALA A 91 11.91 12.81 28.15
N GLU A 92 12.57 12.87 29.31
CA GLU A 92 13.89 12.31 29.52
C GLU A 92 13.82 10.81 29.21
N ASP A 93 14.24 10.45 28.01
CA ASP A 93 14.40 9.06 27.61
C ASP A 93 15.70 8.54 28.24
N THR A 94 15.62 8.19 29.52
CA THR A 94 16.67 7.45 30.22
C THR A 94 16.68 6.04 29.61
N PRO A 95 17.75 5.60 28.91
CA PRO A 95 17.74 4.32 28.22
C PRO A 95 17.72 3.15 29.23
N PRO A 96 16.73 2.25 29.19
CA PRO A 96 16.62 1.14 30.12
C PRO A 96 17.50 -0.08 29.75
N PRO A 97 17.82 -0.94 30.74
CA PRO A 97 18.87 -1.98 30.67
C PRO A 97 18.53 -3.25 29.86
N SER A 98 17.56 -3.22 28.95
CA SER A 98 17.40 -4.25 27.92
C SER A 98 16.60 -3.68 26.75
N PRO A 99 17.28 -3.16 25.71
CA PRO A 99 16.58 -2.51 24.60
C PRO A 99 15.66 -3.53 23.91
N LEU A 100 14.37 -3.19 23.84
CA LEU A 100 13.37 -3.94 23.11
C LEU A 100 13.74 -3.92 21.62
N ASN A 101 14.36 -4.99 21.12
CA ASN A 101 14.87 -5.07 19.76
C ASN A 101 13.87 -5.79 18.84
N ILE A 102 12.78 -5.10 18.53
CA ILE A 102 11.71 -5.59 17.66
C ILE A 102 11.41 -4.58 16.55
N ALA A 103 10.89 -5.06 15.42
CA ALA A 103 10.27 -4.22 14.39
C ALA A 103 8.78 -4.53 14.32
N LEU A 104 7.93 -3.50 14.37
CA LEU A 104 6.51 -3.66 14.07
C LEU A 104 6.34 -3.74 12.54
N THR A 105 5.89 -4.90 12.05
CA THR A 105 5.71 -5.16 10.61
C THR A 105 4.27 -4.92 10.16
N GLY A 106 3.30 -5.09 11.08
CA GLY A 106 1.89 -4.94 10.74
C GLY A 106 0.98 -4.87 11.96
N VAL A 107 -0.21 -4.33 11.76
CA VAL A 107 -1.25 -4.22 12.79
C VAL A 107 -2.59 -4.63 12.17
N ILE A 108 -3.32 -5.49 12.86
CA ILE A 108 -4.68 -5.91 12.49
C ILE A 108 -5.63 -5.41 13.57
N LEU A 109 -6.51 -4.50 13.19
CA LEU A 109 -7.58 -3.97 14.03
C LEU A 109 -8.93 -4.41 13.44
N ASP A 110 -9.59 -5.35 14.09
CA ASP A 110 -10.96 -5.73 13.78
C ASP A 110 -11.89 -5.18 14.88
N ALA A 111 -12.52 -4.04 14.56
CA ALA A 111 -13.44 -3.36 15.48
C ALA A 111 -14.76 -4.14 15.68
N ALA A 112 -15.19 -4.94 14.70
CA ALA A 112 -16.45 -5.69 14.81
C ALA A 112 -16.33 -6.84 15.82
N ASN A 113 -15.16 -7.48 15.87
CA ASN A 113 -14.90 -8.61 16.77
C ASN A 113 -14.03 -8.26 17.99
N ASN A 114 -13.69 -6.97 18.18
CA ASN A 114 -12.76 -6.48 19.22
C ASN A 114 -11.40 -7.21 19.23
N VAL A 115 -10.91 -7.61 18.06
CA VAL A 115 -9.62 -8.32 17.91
C VAL A 115 -8.54 -7.32 17.54
N ARG A 116 -7.51 -7.20 18.39
CA ARG A 116 -6.31 -6.40 18.16
C ARG A 116 -5.08 -7.29 18.13
N ILE A 117 -4.40 -7.35 17.00
CA ILE A 117 -3.21 -8.18 16.77
C ILE A 117 -2.08 -7.30 16.26
N ALA A 118 -0.91 -7.45 16.86
CA ALA A 118 0.35 -6.89 16.39
C ALA A 118 1.17 -7.98 15.70
N MET A 119 1.69 -7.69 14.51
CA MET A 119 2.67 -8.51 13.81
C MET A 119 4.05 -7.91 14.01
N VAL A 120 4.88 -8.61 14.76
CA VAL A 120 6.18 -8.13 15.23
C VAL A 120 7.27 -9.05 14.70
N GLN A 121 8.36 -8.49 14.23
CA GLN A 121 9.58 -9.20 13.91
C GLN A 121 10.58 -9.02 15.06
N ASP A 122 10.91 -10.11 15.74
CA ASP A 122 11.99 -10.12 16.71
C ASP A 122 13.32 -10.08 15.96
N LYS A 123 14.10 -9.01 16.12
CA LYS A 123 15.41 -8.84 15.43
C LYS A 123 16.49 -9.74 16.04
N THR A 124 16.28 -10.28 17.24
CA THR A 124 17.23 -11.23 17.87
C THR A 124 17.13 -12.62 17.23
N ARG A 125 15.91 -13.05 16.89
CA ARG A 125 15.64 -14.38 16.31
C ARG A 125 15.31 -14.35 14.81
N ASN A 126 15.14 -13.16 14.24
CA ASN A 126 14.63 -12.94 12.88
C ASN A 126 13.32 -13.70 12.61
N GLN A 127 12.45 -13.81 13.62
CA GLN A 127 11.19 -14.53 13.53
C GLN A 127 10.02 -13.55 13.58
N ALA A 128 9.04 -13.75 12.69
CA ALA A 128 7.78 -13.03 12.72
C ALA A 128 6.82 -13.72 13.70
N ILE A 129 6.27 -12.96 14.64
CA ILE A 129 5.36 -13.41 15.69
C ILE A 129 4.11 -12.54 15.65
N ALA A 130 2.94 -13.16 15.75
CA ALA A 130 1.66 -12.47 15.85
C ALA A 130 1.19 -12.50 17.32
N LEU A 131 1.11 -11.33 17.94
CA LEU A 131 0.75 -11.17 19.35
C LEU A 131 -0.61 -10.51 19.48
N ARG A 132 -1.46 -11.05 20.35
CA ARG A 132 -2.69 -10.39 20.78
C ARG A 132 -2.41 -9.48 21.98
N VAL A 133 -3.23 -8.45 22.15
CA VAL A 133 -3.20 -7.63 23.36
C VAL A 133 -3.29 -8.53 24.61
N GLY A 134 -2.40 -8.29 25.57
CA GLY A 134 -2.23 -9.06 26.79
C GLY A 134 -1.26 -10.24 26.69
N MET A 135 -0.79 -10.62 25.50
CA MET A 135 0.20 -11.70 25.36
C MET A 135 1.62 -11.19 25.61
N PRO A 136 2.45 -11.94 26.35
CA PRO A 136 3.88 -11.68 26.42
C PRO A 136 4.55 -11.99 25.08
N LEU A 137 5.66 -11.30 24.80
CA LEU A 137 6.59 -11.67 23.75
C LEU A 137 7.17 -13.07 24.03
N GLU A 138 7.54 -13.80 22.98
CA GLU A 138 8.17 -15.10 23.14
C GLU A 138 9.70 -14.95 23.22
N GLY A 139 10.38 -15.83 23.95
CA GLY A 139 11.84 -15.90 23.96
C GLY A 139 12.51 -15.01 25.02
N GLU A 140 13.67 -14.46 24.68
CA GLU A 140 14.50 -13.69 25.63
C GLU A 140 13.90 -12.33 26.00
N GLN A 141 12.91 -11.87 25.23
CA GLN A 141 12.13 -10.66 25.48
C GLN A 141 10.78 -10.96 26.13
N ALA A 142 10.58 -12.14 26.73
CA ALA A 142 9.33 -12.52 27.40
C ALA A 142 8.95 -11.67 28.63
N SER A 143 9.87 -10.80 29.08
CA SER A 143 9.59 -9.76 30.06
C SER A 143 8.67 -8.66 29.54
N TRP A 144 8.42 -8.60 28.23
CA TRP A 144 7.62 -7.57 27.57
C TRP A 144 6.24 -8.10 27.18
N THR A 145 5.20 -7.35 27.54
CA THR A 145 3.79 -7.69 27.28
C THR A 145 3.14 -6.63 26.40
N LEU A 146 2.35 -7.05 25.41
CA LEU A 146 1.63 -6.12 24.54
C LEU A 146 0.42 -5.56 25.27
N VAL A 147 0.38 -4.25 25.54
CA VAL A 147 -0.71 -3.61 26.31
C VAL A 147 -1.74 -2.95 25.42
N ASP A 148 -1.30 -2.29 24.35
CA ASP A 148 -2.22 -1.65 23.42
C ASP A 148 -1.68 -1.67 21.99
N VAL A 149 -2.60 -1.61 21.04
CA VAL A 149 -2.34 -1.64 19.60
C VAL A 149 -3.09 -0.47 18.96
N LYS A 150 -2.32 0.51 18.48
CA LYS A 150 -2.78 1.68 17.73
C LYS A 150 -2.69 1.41 16.22
N PRO A 151 -3.37 2.19 15.36
CA PRO A 151 -3.31 1.99 13.90
C PRO A 151 -1.90 2.05 13.28
N ARG A 152 -0.96 2.78 13.91
CA ARG A 152 0.41 2.98 13.42
C ARG A 152 1.50 2.63 14.44
N GLY A 153 1.15 2.03 15.57
CA GLY A 153 2.10 1.76 16.64
C GLY A 153 1.55 0.81 17.68
N VAL A 154 2.41 0.29 18.53
CA VAL A 154 2.05 -0.64 19.60
C VAL A 154 2.76 -0.25 20.88
N VAL A 155 2.10 -0.49 22.01
CA VAL A 155 2.60 -0.14 23.33
C VAL A 155 2.93 -1.43 24.08
N PHE A 156 4.21 -1.61 24.41
CA PHE A 156 4.70 -2.71 25.22
C PHE A 156 4.93 -2.26 26.66
N LYS A 157 4.71 -3.18 27.59
CA LYS A 157 5.00 -2.99 29.01
C LYS A 157 5.94 -4.07 29.53
N SER A 158 7.03 -3.66 30.16
CA SER A 158 7.99 -4.52 30.83
C SER A 158 7.46 -5.01 32.20
N ALA A 159 7.99 -6.12 32.70
CA ALA A 159 7.77 -6.61 34.06
C ALA A 159 8.11 -5.55 35.14
N ALA A 160 8.98 -4.58 34.82
CA ALA A 160 9.30 -3.44 35.68
C ALA A 160 8.28 -2.27 35.61
N ASN A 161 7.10 -2.48 35.01
CA ASN A 161 6.08 -1.46 34.71
C ASN A 161 6.50 -0.33 33.74
N GLU A 162 7.65 -0.46 33.09
CA GLU A 162 8.11 0.47 32.05
C GLU A 162 7.31 0.29 30.76
N THR A 163 7.03 1.38 30.05
CA THR A 163 6.20 1.40 28.83
C THR A 163 7.03 1.89 27.64
N THR A 164 7.08 1.11 26.56
CA THR A 164 7.81 1.45 25.33
C THR A 164 6.86 1.42 24.14
N GLU A 165 6.80 2.50 23.37
CA GLU A 165 6.01 2.59 22.15
C GLU A 165 6.87 2.26 20.93
N VAL A 166 6.40 1.35 20.08
CA VAL A 166 7.06 0.93 18.84
C VAL A 166 6.18 1.29 17.66
N GLU A 167 6.70 2.11 16.75
CA GLU A 167 5.99 2.52 15.54
C GLU A 167 6.11 1.50 14.41
N LEU A 168 5.12 1.51 13.51
CA LEU A 168 5.07 0.64 12.34
C LEU A 168 6.19 1.01 11.36
N GLU A 169 7.09 0.07 11.09
CA GLU A 169 8.11 0.24 10.04
C GLU A 169 7.42 0.19 8.67
N THR A 170 6.90 1.34 8.22
CA THR A 170 6.42 1.47 6.85
C THR A 170 7.63 1.64 5.95
N SER A 171 7.90 0.66 5.09
CA SER A 171 8.87 0.74 4.00
C SER A 171 8.44 1.79 2.97
N VAL A 172 8.37 3.07 3.37
CA VAL A 172 8.50 4.17 2.42
C VAL A 172 9.93 4.03 1.94
N VAL A 173 10.09 3.69 0.66
CA VAL A 173 11.37 3.82 -0.04
C VAL A 173 11.78 5.28 0.13
N GLN A 174 12.60 5.55 1.14
CA GLN A 174 13.25 6.83 1.29
C GLN A 174 14.10 6.99 0.03
N PRO A 175 13.84 7.99 -0.82
CA PRO A 175 14.70 8.24 -1.97
C PRO A 175 16.12 8.36 -1.44
N PRO A 176 17.11 7.62 -2.00
CA PRO A 176 18.47 7.73 -1.53
C PRO A 176 18.86 9.20 -1.58
N ALA A 177 19.33 9.72 -0.44
CA ALA A 177 19.82 11.09 -0.34
C ALA A 177 20.77 11.34 -1.54
N PRO A 178 20.61 12.46 -2.28
CA PRO A 178 21.47 12.75 -3.41
C PRO A 178 22.91 12.80 -2.89
N LYS A 179 23.73 11.83 -3.32
CA LYS A 179 25.16 11.83 -3.03
C LYS A 179 25.73 13.12 -3.59
N SER A 180 26.13 14.03 -2.72
CA SER A 180 26.90 15.21 -3.08
C SER A 180 28.09 14.76 -3.94
N PRO A 181 28.30 15.33 -5.14
CA PRO A 181 29.42 14.93 -5.97
C PRO A 181 30.73 15.18 -5.22
N PRO A 182 31.73 14.30 -5.36
CA PRO A 182 33.00 14.45 -4.65
C PRO A 182 33.66 15.76 -5.09
N ARG A 183 33.95 16.61 -4.11
CA ARG A 183 34.75 17.82 -4.27
C ARG A 183 36.08 17.44 -4.93
N ALA A 184 36.31 17.90 -6.15
CA ALA A 184 37.56 17.68 -6.84
C ALA A 184 38.73 18.25 -6.01
N PRO A 185 39.85 17.53 -5.84
CA PRO A 185 41.00 18.06 -5.14
C PRO A 185 41.60 19.22 -5.94
N ALA A 186 41.79 20.35 -5.26
CA ALA A 186 42.48 21.51 -5.81
C ALA A 186 43.87 21.10 -6.30
N ARG A 187 44.11 21.24 -7.61
CA ARG A 187 45.44 21.04 -8.20
C ARG A 187 46.31 22.24 -7.84
N SER A 188 47.32 22.01 -7.00
CA SER A 188 48.47 22.89 -6.84
C SER A 188 49.18 23.04 -8.18
N ALA A 189 49.35 24.29 -8.62
CA ALA A 189 50.04 24.65 -9.84
C ALA A 189 51.57 24.57 -9.65
N THR A 190 52.28 23.95 -10.57
CA THR A 190 53.74 24.09 -10.74
C THR A 190 54.07 24.04 -12.25
N PRO A 191 55.04 24.84 -12.77
CA PRO A 191 55.15 25.17 -14.19
C PRO A 191 55.91 24.14 -15.06
N PRO A 192 55.92 24.31 -16.41
CA PRO A 192 56.07 23.21 -17.37
C PRO A 192 57.52 22.96 -17.84
N GLY A 193 57.83 21.71 -18.21
CA GLY A 193 59.07 21.38 -18.90
C GLY A 193 59.13 19.96 -19.50
N LYS A 194 59.12 19.92 -20.84
CA LYS A 194 59.67 18.90 -21.78
C LYS A 194 58.98 17.53 -21.97
N THR A 195 58.45 17.36 -23.19
CA THR A 195 58.12 16.12 -23.98
C THR A 195 59.39 15.37 -24.46
N PRO A 196 59.36 14.22 -25.21
CA PRO A 196 58.30 13.29 -25.73
C PRO A 196 58.70 11.76 -25.55
N PRO A 197 58.38 10.79 -26.44
CA PRO A 197 57.09 10.16 -26.86
C PRO A 197 57.05 8.60 -26.71
N GLY A 198 55.87 7.96 -26.86
CA GLY A 198 55.78 6.53 -27.20
C GLY A 198 54.49 5.78 -26.82
N THR A 199 53.58 5.59 -27.77
CA THR A 199 52.47 4.59 -27.80
C THR A 199 53.04 3.27 -28.42
N PRO A 200 52.42 2.06 -28.43
CA PRO A 200 51.00 1.72 -28.23
C PRO A 200 50.67 0.42 -27.46
N GLY A 201 49.40 0.21 -27.06
CA GLY A 201 48.95 -1.08 -26.54
C GLY A 201 47.45 -1.19 -26.31
N LYS A 202 46.78 -2.01 -27.12
CA LYS A 202 45.35 -2.40 -27.12
C LYS A 202 44.94 -3.20 -25.87
N GLY A 203 43.63 -3.20 -25.57
CA GLY A 203 42.93 -4.27 -24.85
C GLY A 203 42.11 -3.73 -23.68
N ALA A 204 40.79 -3.56 -23.85
CA ALA A 204 39.77 -4.58 -23.59
C ALA A 204 39.33 -4.62 -22.11
N VAL A 205 38.04 -4.30 -21.95
CA VAL A 205 37.20 -4.37 -20.74
C VAL A 205 37.44 -5.64 -19.93
N THR A 206 37.75 -5.48 -18.64
CA THR A 206 37.18 -6.26 -17.51
C THR A 206 37.46 -5.53 -16.20
N GLY A 207 36.47 -4.82 -15.66
CA GLY A 207 36.33 -4.61 -14.22
C GLY A 207 35.37 -5.67 -13.68
N ALA A 208 35.41 -6.13 -12.45
CA ALA A 208 36.27 -5.80 -11.32
C ALA A 208 36.19 -7.00 -10.36
N LYS A 209 37.32 -7.28 -9.70
CA LYS A 209 37.42 -8.17 -8.56
C LYS A 209 37.20 -7.37 -7.29
N GLY A 210 36.44 -7.94 -6.35
CA GLY A 210 36.61 -7.74 -4.91
C GLY A 210 35.33 -7.34 -4.17
N ASP A 211 34.94 -7.93 -3.04
CA ASP A 211 35.62 -8.93 -2.21
C ASP A 211 34.64 -9.66 -1.25
N ALA A 212 34.94 -10.94 -1.05
CA ALA A 212 34.93 -11.68 0.21
C ALA A 212 33.70 -11.68 1.16
N ALA A 213 32.75 -12.55 0.84
CA ALA A 213 32.16 -13.53 1.77
C ALA A 213 31.85 -14.76 0.91
N ASN A 214 32.15 -16.02 1.20
CA ASN A 214 32.62 -16.75 2.35
C ASN A 214 33.08 -18.10 1.74
N ASN A 215 33.99 -18.84 2.34
CA ASN A 215 34.57 -20.09 1.80
C ASN A 215 33.55 -21.26 1.58
N ASN A 216 32.24 -21.00 1.70
CA ASN A 216 31.12 -21.86 1.28
C ASN A 216 30.59 -21.54 -0.14
N ALA A 217 31.14 -20.54 -0.83
CA ALA A 217 30.67 -20.11 -2.15
C ALA A 217 30.93 -21.14 -3.26
N ALA A 218 31.97 -21.99 -3.13
CA ALA A 218 32.32 -22.96 -4.17
C ALA A 218 31.26 -24.08 -4.29
N GLY A 219 30.80 -24.65 -3.17
CA GLY A 219 29.72 -25.65 -3.17
C GLY A 219 28.38 -25.07 -3.64
N ASN A 220 28.02 -23.90 -3.10
CA ASN A 220 26.80 -23.19 -3.47
C ASN A 220 26.79 -22.75 -4.95
N SER A 221 27.94 -22.43 -5.53
CA SER A 221 28.04 -22.06 -6.95
C SER A 221 27.82 -23.24 -7.90
N ALA A 222 28.29 -24.44 -7.53
CA ALA A 222 28.08 -25.66 -8.32
C ALA A 222 26.62 -26.13 -8.26
N ASP A 223 25.99 -26.03 -7.09
CA ASP A 223 24.56 -26.34 -6.93
C ASP A 223 23.67 -25.32 -7.66
N LEU A 224 24.02 -24.03 -7.63
CA LEU A 224 23.32 -23.01 -8.40
C LEU A 224 23.45 -23.24 -9.91
N ALA A 225 24.63 -23.63 -10.39
CA ALA A 225 24.87 -23.95 -11.79
C ALA A 225 24.02 -25.14 -12.27
N ARG A 226 23.94 -26.22 -11.47
CA ARG A 226 23.06 -27.36 -11.77
C ARG A 226 21.59 -26.96 -11.85
N ARG A 227 21.12 -26.12 -10.92
CA ARG A 227 19.72 -25.67 -10.88
C ARG A 227 19.35 -24.76 -12.06
N ILE A 228 20.30 -23.94 -12.52
CA ILE A 228 20.13 -23.08 -13.71
C ILE A 228 20.11 -23.93 -14.98
N GLU A 229 20.94 -24.98 -15.05
CA GLU A 229 21.00 -25.87 -16.21
C GLU A 229 19.75 -26.75 -16.34
N GLU A 230 19.25 -27.30 -15.22
CA GLU A 230 17.95 -28.00 -15.18
C GLU A 230 16.80 -27.09 -15.60
N ARG A 231 16.72 -25.86 -15.07
CA ARG A 231 15.67 -24.91 -15.43
C ARG A 231 15.76 -24.49 -16.91
N ARG A 232 16.96 -24.34 -17.47
CA ARG A 232 17.16 -24.07 -18.91
C ARG A 232 16.73 -25.23 -19.77
N ARG A 233 17.00 -26.46 -19.34
CA ARG A 233 16.58 -27.67 -20.07
C ARG A 233 15.06 -27.81 -20.08
N GLN A 234 14.42 -27.58 -18.94
CA GLN A 234 12.97 -27.57 -18.83
C GLN A 234 12.32 -26.52 -19.73
N MET A 235 12.86 -25.30 -19.77
CA MET A 235 12.41 -24.24 -20.68
C MET A 235 12.55 -24.62 -22.16
N ARG A 236 13.58 -25.39 -22.53
CA ARG A 236 13.78 -25.87 -23.91
C ARG A 236 12.76 -26.95 -24.28
N GLU A 237 12.50 -27.89 -23.38
CA GLU A 237 11.50 -28.95 -23.58
C GLU A 237 10.08 -28.38 -23.66
N ASP A 238 9.74 -27.39 -22.82
CA ASP A 238 8.44 -26.71 -22.88
C ASP A 238 8.30 -25.87 -24.16
N ALA A 239 9.37 -25.18 -24.59
CA ALA A 239 9.39 -24.46 -25.86
C ALA A 239 9.20 -25.40 -27.07
N GLU A 240 9.77 -26.60 -27.03
CA GLU A 240 9.58 -27.62 -28.07
C GLU A 240 8.18 -28.22 -28.02
N ARG A 241 7.60 -28.45 -26.83
CA ARG A 241 6.20 -28.89 -26.68
C ARG A 241 5.21 -27.85 -27.22
N LEU A 242 5.43 -26.57 -26.90
CA LEU A 242 4.62 -25.47 -27.44
C LEU A 242 4.78 -25.36 -28.96
N ARG A 243 6.00 -25.54 -29.49
CA ARG A 243 6.25 -25.53 -30.94
C ARG A 243 5.64 -26.74 -31.66
N ASN A 244 5.64 -27.92 -31.06
CA ASN A 244 5.06 -29.14 -31.64
C ASN A 244 3.53 -29.19 -31.49
N GLY A 245 2.99 -28.65 -30.39
CA GLY A 245 1.55 -28.48 -30.17
C GLY A 245 0.93 -27.40 -31.08
N GLY A 246 1.73 -26.43 -31.52
CA GLY A 246 1.34 -25.41 -32.51
C GLY A 246 1.34 -25.88 -33.97
N ASN A 247 1.81 -27.10 -34.27
CA ASN A 247 1.95 -27.60 -35.65
C ASN A 247 1.08 -28.84 -35.97
N LYS A 248 -0.11 -28.98 -35.37
CA LYS A 248 -1.13 -29.91 -35.89
C LYS A 248 -1.95 -29.21 -37.00
N PRO A 249 -1.73 -29.52 -38.29
CA PRO A 249 -2.56 -28.97 -39.37
C PRO A 249 -3.98 -29.54 -39.30
N ALA A 250 -4.95 -28.64 -39.39
CA ALA A 250 -6.34 -28.97 -39.62
C ALA A 250 -6.57 -29.36 -41.10
N SER A 251 -6.63 -30.65 -41.38
CA SER A 251 -7.22 -31.27 -42.58
C SER A 251 -7.26 -32.77 -42.30
N GLU A 252 -8.41 -33.44 -42.19
CA GLU A 252 -9.20 -33.90 -43.32
C GLU A 252 -10.59 -34.33 -42.84
N LYS A 253 -11.65 -33.65 -43.30
CA LYS A 253 -12.99 -34.19 -43.42
C LYS A 253 -13.45 -33.88 -44.84
N LYS A 254 -13.57 -34.90 -45.67
CA LYS A 254 -14.47 -34.89 -46.82
C LYS A 254 -14.99 -36.30 -47.05
#